data_AF-A0A069DGQ7-F1
#
_entry.id   AF-A0A069DGQ7-F1
#
_cell.length_a   1.000
_cell.length_b   1.000
_cell.length_c   1.000
_cell.angle_alpha   90.00
_cell.angle_beta   90.00
_cell.angle_gamma   90.00
#
_symmetry.space_group_name_H-M   'P 1'
#
loop_
_entity.id
_entity.type
_entity.pdbx_description
1 polymer ?
#
loop_
_entity_poly.entity_id
_entity_poly.type
_entity_poly.pdbx_seq_one_letter_code
_entity_poly.pdbx_strand_id
1 'polypeptide(L)'
;MSKSQLTKILEQAVDGALTAEQARKEIGSKYDVRNKNQMAGFQKKFKKRYEHVIEFHTVHDLYFQMNHAEVGTFYKLVLYLQWDKEGVLIKDGKSMKLKELRTITGLGDRQLRKVLNRLEELGLIIKSGSKKDQEYIVNPMFVRIGNTKGNKAPFTRLYKKTGRYIQDKLDTKELGFLLKLSLFIDFNTLIIAQDPYEKNPDKLVPLRVKDIAQQMGDSEQTTKAYIKALGNAGILYEDGPAGSPLTKKIFYIHPQLVSRGNEEGDVYAKVMGYFANLHRQMKYDSERDIKAKMNLLIERCDIAKKAHSKKVTK
;
A
#
# COMPACT_ATOMS: atom_id res chain seq x y z
N MET A 1 13.92 -2.41 -21.67
CA MET A 1 14.43 -2.75 -23.02
C MET A 1 15.39 -3.93 -22.90
N SER A 2 15.45 -4.84 -23.88
CA SER A 2 16.70 -5.59 -24.04
C SER A 2 17.76 -4.57 -24.48
N LYS A 3 18.99 -4.65 -23.96
CA LYS A 3 20.07 -3.69 -24.28
C LYS A 3 20.16 -3.47 -25.80
N SER A 4 20.00 -4.54 -26.58
CA SER A 4 19.98 -4.56 -28.05
C SER A 4 19.05 -3.55 -28.77
N GLN A 5 17.88 -3.20 -28.23
CA GLN A 5 16.94 -2.31 -28.94
C GLN A 5 17.20 -0.82 -28.68
N LEU A 6 17.70 -0.47 -27.49
CA LEU A 6 18.13 0.91 -27.20
C LEU A 6 19.36 1.24 -28.05
N THR A 7 20.30 0.29 -28.14
CA THR A 7 21.50 0.44 -28.96
C THR A 7 21.15 0.69 -30.42
N LYS A 8 20.19 -0.05 -31.01
CA LYS A 8 19.75 0.18 -32.39
C LYS A 8 19.18 1.57 -32.67
N ILE A 9 18.38 2.14 -31.76
CA ILE A 9 17.80 3.48 -31.95
C ILE A 9 18.88 4.56 -31.79
N LEU A 10 19.83 4.34 -30.89
CA LEU A 10 20.97 5.24 -30.70
C LEU A 10 21.95 5.15 -31.88
N GLU A 11 22.21 3.96 -32.43
CA GLU A 11 22.99 3.73 -33.65
C GLU A 11 22.34 4.45 -34.84
N GLN A 12 21.02 4.33 -35.02
CA GLN A 12 20.29 5.05 -36.08
C GLN A 12 20.34 6.58 -35.94
N ALA A 13 20.45 7.11 -34.72
CA ALA A 13 20.63 8.53 -34.48
C ALA A 13 22.08 9.00 -34.73
N VAL A 14 23.06 8.14 -34.43
CA VAL A 14 24.48 8.38 -34.71
C VAL A 14 24.76 8.33 -36.21
N ASP A 15 24.12 7.43 -36.93
CA ASP A 15 24.26 7.26 -38.39
C ASP A 15 23.44 8.28 -39.21
N GLY A 16 22.77 9.23 -38.54
CA GLY A 16 21.98 10.30 -39.19
C GLY A 16 20.64 9.85 -39.79
N ALA A 17 20.29 8.56 -39.67
CA ALA A 17 19.01 8.02 -40.12
C ALA A 17 17.82 8.52 -39.29
N LEU A 18 18.06 8.99 -38.07
CA LEU A 18 17.10 9.69 -37.22
C LEU A 18 17.71 11.01 -36.73
N THR A 19 16.94 12.08 -36.76
CA THR A 19 17.31 13.31 -36.04
C THR A 19 17.26 13.06 -34.53
N ALA A 20 18.03 13.83 -33.76
CA ALA A 20 18.03 13.72 -32.29
C ALA A 20 16.63 13.92 -31.67
N GLU A 21 15.78 14.73 -32.29
CA GLU A 21 14.41 14.97 -31.85
C GLU A 21 13.49 13.77 -32.17
N GLN A 22 13.63 13.17 -33.35
CA GLN A 22 12.92 11.93 -33.71
C GLN A 22 13.34 10.75 -32.84
N ALA A 23 14.64 10.58 -32.60
CA ALA A 23 15.17 9.56 -31.70
C ALA A 23 14.64 9.75 -30.26
N ARG A 24 14.58 10.98 -29.75
CA ARG A 24 13.98 11.30 -28.44
C ARG A 24 12.48 10.96 -28.41
N LYS A 25 11.74 11.31 -29.45
CA LYS A 25 10.30 11.02 -29.56
C LYS A 25 10.02 9.53 -29.66
N GLU A 26 10.87 8.77 -30.35
CA GLU A 26 10.74 7.33 -30.55
C GLU A 26 11.17 6.53 -29.32
N ILE A 27 12.23 6.97 -28.63
CA ILE A 27 12.61 6.47 -27.30
C ILE A 27 11.49 6.76 -26.31
N GLY A 28 10.95 7.98 -26.30
CA GLY A 28 9.85 8.41 -25.43
C GLY A 28 8.59 7.59 -25.65
N SER A 29 8.12 7.46 -26.90
CA SER A 29 6.91 6.69 -27.23
C SER A 29 7.07 5.19 -26.93
N LYS A 30 8.24 4.60 -27.22
CA LYS A 30 8.51 3.19 -26.90
C LYS A 30 8.71 2.97 -25.41
N TYR A 31 9.29 3.91 -24.66
CA TYR A 31 9.34 3.85 -23.19
C TYR A 31 7.93 3.86 -22.61
N ASP A 32 7.06 4.74 -23.12
CA ASP A 32 5.70 4.91 -22.62
C ASP A 32 4.82 3.69 -22.93
N VAL A 33 4.89 3.15 -24.15
CA VAL A 33 4.19 1.91 -24.54
C VAL A 33 4.74 0.68 -23.80
N ARG A 34 6.05 0.61 -23.57
CA ARG A 34 6.66 -0.51 -22.82
C ARG A 34 6.38 -0.39 -21.32
N ASN A 35 6.26 0.83 -20.79
CA ASN A 35 5.73 1.09 -19.46
C ASN A 35 4.30 0.55 -19.38
N LYS A 36 3.39 0.97 -20.28
CA LYS A 36 1.99 0.48 -20.33
C LYS A 36 1.85 -1.05 -20.43
N ASN A 37 2.68 -1.74 -21.23
CA ASN A 37 2.64 -3.20 -21.33
C ASN A 37 3.29 -3.92 -20.13
N GLN A 38 4.35 -3.36 -19.54
CA GLN A 38 4.95 -3.86 -18.30
C GLN A 38 4.02 -3.64 -17.11
N MET A 39 3.36 -2.49 -17.07
CA MET A 39 2.28 -2.10 -16.17
C MET A 39 1.11 -3.09 -16.24
N ALA A 40 0.61 -3.38 -17.44
CA ALA A 40 -0.45 -4.36 -17.65
C ALA A 40 -0.02 -5.78 -17.23
N GLY A 41 1.21 -6.19 -17.53
CA GLY A 41 1.79 -7.45 -17.05
C GLY A 41 1.93 -7.51 -15.51
N PHE A 42 2.25 -6.39 -14.88
CA PHE A 42 2.34 -6.25 -13.42
C PHE A 42 0.95 -6.31 -12.78
N GLN A 43 -0.04 -5.58 -13.34
CA GLN A 43 -1.44 -5.62 -12.93
C GLN A 43 -2.01 -7.05 -12.98
N LYS A 44 -1.73 -7.81 -14.06
CA LYS A 44 -2.23 -9.19 -14.23
C LYS A 44 -1.64 -10.17 -13.20
N LYS A 45 -0.42 -9.94 -12.71
CA LYS A 45 0.22 -10.74 -11.65
C LYS A 45 -0.25 -10.39 -10.23
N PHE A 46 -0.68 -9.15 -9.98
CA PHE A 46 -1.20 -8.70 -8.68
C PHE A 46 -2.72 -8.86 -8.52
N LYS A 47 -3.49 -8.96 -9.63
CA LYS A 47 -4.95 -9.22 -9.65
C LYS A 47 -5.37 -10.66 -9.21
N LYS A 48 -4.61 -11.35 -8.35
CA LYS A 48 -5.15 -12.54 -7.65
C LYS A 48 -6.30 -12.05 -6.75
N ARG A 49 -7.52 -12.51 -7.06
CA ARG A 49 -8.83 -11.89 -6.77
C ARG A 49 -9.15 -11.52 -5.29
N TYR A 50 -8.28 -11.79 -4.31
CA TYR A 50 -8.59 -11.62 -2.89
C TYR A 50 -7.43 -11.05 -2.04
N GLU A 51 -6.41 -10.43 -2.65
CA GLU A 51 -5.27 -9.86 -1.90
C GLU A 51 -5.50 -8.41 -1.41
N HIS A 52 -6.73 -7.92 -1.38
CA HIS A 52 -7.04 -6.57 -0.90
C HIS A 52 -8.19 -6.56 0.10
N VAL A 53 -8.12 -5.57 0.98
CA VAL A 53 -9.17 -5.18 1.90
C VAL A 53 -9.97 -4.05 1.26
N ILE A 54 -11.29 -4.08 1.37
CA ILE A 54 -12.19 -2.98 1.06
C ILE A 54 -12.54 -2.28 2.37
N GLU A 55 -12.30 -0.97 2.39
CA GLU A 55 -12.70 -0.05 3.43
C GLU A 55 -13.83 0.85 2.91
N PHE A 56 -15.00 0.81 3.55
CA PHE A 56 -16.11 1.69 3.21
C PHE A 56 -15.90 3.06 3.81
N HIS A 57 -16.23 4.10 3.05
CA HIS A 57 -16.03 5.47 3.47
C HIS A 57 -16.98 5.90 4.60
N THR A 58 -17.94 5.05 4.98
CA THR A 58 -18.70 5.19 6.24
C THR A 58 -17.81 5.12 7.48
N VAL A 59 -16.57 4.66 7.35
CA VAL A 59 -15.56 4.65 8.42
C VAL A 59 -14.95 6.04 8.69
N HIS A 60 -15.16 7.01 7.79
CA HIS A 60 -14.52 8.32 7.82
C HIS A 60 -14.61 8.97 9.21
N ASP A 61 -15.82 9.17 9.71
CA ASP A 61 -16.04 9.87 10.98
C ASP A 61 -15.47 9.11 12.19
N LEU A 62 -15.34 7.78 12.10
CA LEU A 62 -14.72 6.96 13.14
C LEU A 62 -13.21 7.17 13.18
N TYR A 63 -12.55 7.27 12.02
CA TYR A 63 -11.12 7.52 11.95
C TYR A 63 -10.75 8.91 12.48
N PHE A 64 -11.58 9.92 12.26
CA PHE A 64 -11.35 11.27 12.78
C PHE A 64 -11.64 11.42 14.28
N GLN A 65 -12.33 10.45 14.89
CA GLN A 65 -12.43 10.32 16.36
C GLN A 65 -11.24 9.59 17.00
N MET A 66 -10.30 9.09 16.20
CA MET A 66 -9.13 8.34 16.63
C MET A 66 -7.86 9.11 16.32
N ASN A 67 -6.82 8.91 17.13
CA ASN A 67 -5.49 9.41 16.79
C ASN A 67 -4.81 8.53 15.72
N HIS A 68 -3.76 9.06 15.09
CA HIS A 68 -3.04 8.34 14.04
C HIS A 68 -2.45 7.00 14.49
N ALA A 69 -2.00 6.87 15.74
CA ALA A 69 -1.46 5.60 16.23
C ALA A 69 -2.56 4.51 16.35
N GLU A 70 -3.77 4.89 16.73
CA GLU A 70 -4.91 3.97 16.80
C GLU A 70 -5.33 3.51 15.39
N VAL A 71 -5.45 4.44 14.44
CA VAL A 71 -5.80 4.12 13.04
C VAL A 71 -4.71 3.29 12.38
N GLY A 72 -3.44 3.60 12.61
CA GLY A 72 -2.34 2.79 12.07
C GLY A 72 -2.18 1.44 12.75
N THR A 73 -2.63 1.30 14.00
CA THR A 73 -2.78 -0.03 14.61
C THR A 73 -3.87 -0.80 13.89
N PHE A 74 -5.02 -0.19 13.63
CA PHE A 74 -6.11 -0.81 12.87
C PHE A 74 -5.67 -1.21 11.45
N TYR A 75 -4.93 -0.35 10.75
CA TYR A 75 -4.26 -0.66 9.48
C TYR A 75 -3.49 -1.99 9.55
N LYS A 76 -2.64 -2.17 10.58
CA LYS A 76 -1.86 -3.40 10.75
C LYS A 76 -2.76 -4.62 10.97
N LEU A 77 -3.89 -4.46 11.66
CA LEU A 77 -4.86 -5.54 11.91
C LEU A 77 -5.57 -5.97 10.63
N VAL A 78 -6.11 -5.03 9.85
CA VAL A 78 -6.92 -5.35 8.66
C VAL A 78 -6.11 -6.09 7.58
N LEU A 79 -4.78 -5.93 7.57
CA LEU A 79 -3.89 -6.71 6.71
C LEU A 79 -3.91 -8.23 7.01
N TYR A 80 -4.45 -8.67 8.15
CA TYR A 80 -4.60 -10.08 8.54
C TYR A 80 -6.00 -10.65 8.32
N LEU A 81 -6.90 -9.90 7.67
CA LEU A 81 -8.16 -10.45 7.19
C LEU A 81 -7.93 -11.56 6.18
N GLN A 82 -8.74 -12.62 6.23
CA GLN A 82 -8.69 -13.73 5.27
C GLN A 82 -10.06 -13.96 4.65
N TRP A 83 -10.04 -14.40 3.39
CA TRP A 83 -11.27 -14.68 2.65
C TRP A 83 -12.04 -15.79 3.34
N ASP A 84 -13.36 -15.65 3.40
CA ASP A 84 -14.27 -16.64 3.98
C ASP A 84 -13.98 -16.97 5.46
N LYS A 85 -13.57 -15.94 6.21
CA LYS A 85 -13.33 -15.99 7.66
C LYS A 85 -14.13 -14.95 8.45
N GLU A 86 -15.19 -14.41 7.85
CA GLU A 86 -16.16 -13.52 8.53
C GLU A 86 -15.55 -12.34 9.31
N GLY A 87 -14.42 -11.81 8.85
CA GLY A 87 -13.75 -10.68 9.51
C GLY A 87 -12.78 -11.09 10.64
N VAL A 88 -12.70 -12.37 10.99
CA VAL A 88 -11.76 -12.88 12.01
C VAL A 88 -10.32 -12.59 11.57
N LEU A 89 -9.51 -12.08 12.51
CA LEU A 89 -8.08 -11.88 12.32
C LEU A 89 -7.36 -13.24 12.37
N ILE A 90 -6.74 -13.62 11.24
CA ILE A 90 -6.08 -14.92 11.08
C ILE A 90 -4.60 -14.73 10.74
N LYS A 91 -3.73 -15.42 11.48
CA LYS A 91 -2.31 -15.56 11.17
C LYS A 91 -1.94 -17.04 11.12
N ASP A 92 -1.25 -17.44 10.06
CA ASP A 92 -0.79 -18.83 9.85
C ASP A 92 -1.94 -19.87 10.00
N GLY A 93 -3.13 -19.52 9.50
CA GLY A 93 -4.32 -20.36 9.52
C GLY A 93 -5.07 -20.42 10.85
N LYS A 94 -4.62 -19.69 11.89
CA LYS A 94 -5.22 -19.69 13.22
C LYS A 94 -5.77 -18.32 13.62
N SER A 95 -6.85 -18.29 14.40
CA SER A 95 -7.34 -17.07 15.04
C SER A 95 -6.22 -16.46 15.87
N MET A 96 -5.97 -15.17 15.63
CA MET A 96 -4.98 -14.42 16.39
C MET A 96 -5.48 -14.22 17.82
N LYS A 97 -4.63 -14.52 18.80
CA LYS A 97 -4.84 -14.14 20.20
C LYS A 97 -4.04 -12.89 20.50
N LEU A 98 -4.16 -12.39 21.73
CA LEU A 98 -3.51 -11.14 22.13
C LEU A 98 -1.99 -11.17 21.93
N LYS A 99 -1.35 -12.34 22.11
CA LYS A 99 0.08 -12.53 21.89
C LYS A 99 0.46 -12.24 20.43
N GLU A 100 -0.30 -12.77 19.47
CA GLU A 100 -0.05 -12.57 18.05
C GLU A 100 -0.34 -11.12 17.65
N LEU A 101 -1.42 -10.53 18.17
CA LEU A 101 -1.76 -9.12 17.96
C LEU A 101 -0.63 -8.21 18.46
N ARG A 102 -0.03 -8.54 19.61
CA ARG A 102 1.14 -7.84 20.16
C ARG A 102 2.32 -7.87 19.20
N THR A 103 2.64 -9.05 18.67
CA THR A 103 3.73 -9.22 17.72
C THR A 103 3.52 -8.39 16.45
N ILE A 104 2.30 -8.35 15.88
CA ILE A 104 2.07 -7.64 14.62
C ILE A 104 1.95 -6.13 14.78
N THR A 105 1.48 -5.66 15.95
CA THR A 105 1.30 -4.24 16.22
C THR A 105 2.59 -3.60 16.74
N GLY A 106 3.42 -4.37 17.46
CA GLY A 106 4.61 -3.89 18.15
C GLY A 106 4.31 -3.17 19.47
N LEU A 107 3.06 -3.22 19.96
CA LEU A 107 2.62 -2.53 21.17
C LEU A 107 2.83 -3.39 22.41
N GLY A 108 3.00 -2.77 23.59
CA GLY A 108 2.92 -3.49 24.87
C GLY A 108 1.49 -3.90 25.23
N ASP A 109 1.31 -4.92 26.06
CA ASP A 109 -0.01 -5.48 26.43
C ASP A 109 -1.03 -4.43 26.86
N ARG A 110 -0.63 -3.50 27.75
CA ARG A 110 -1.52 -2.45 28.27
C ARG A 110 -1.99 -1.52 27.15
N GLN A 111 -1.08 -1.09 26.29
CA GLN A 111 -1.40 -0.18 25.18
C GLN A 111 -2.25 -0.88 24.12
N LEU A 112 -1.91 -2.12 23.78
CA LEU A 112 -2.69 -2.92 22.83
C LEU A 112 -4.13 -3.10 23.32
N ARG A 113 -4.34 -3.46 24.59
CA ARG A 113 -5.69 -3.58 25.17
C ARG A 113 -6.45 -2.27 25.12
N LYS A 114 -5.79 -1.13 25.43
CA LYS A 114 -6.40 0.20 25.33
C LYS A 114 -6.88 0.47 23.91
N VAL A 115 -6.04 0.23 22.90
CA VAL A 115 -6.40 0.43 21.49
C VAL A 115 -7.52 -0.52 21.06
N LEU A 116 -7.46 -1.81 21.43
CA LEU A 116 -8.51 -2.78 21.09
C LEU A 116 -9.85 -2.45 21.75
N ASN A 117 -9.86 -1.93 22.98
CA ASN A 117 -11.09 -1.44 23.62
C ASN A 117 -11.63 -0.22 22.88
N ARG A 118 -10.76 0.73 22.49
CA ARG A 118 -11.18 1.90 21.72
C ARG A 118 -11.78 1.52 20.35
N LEU A 119 -11.17 0.55 19.66
CA LEU A 119 -11.69 0.02 18.39
C LEU A 119 -13.03 -0.69 18.56
N GLU A 120 -13.22 -1.38 19.68
CA GLU A 120 -14.49 -2.03 20.03
C GLU A 120 -15.59 -1.03 20.38
N GLU A 121 -15.29 0.00 21.17
CA GLU A 121 -16.19 1.11 21.49
C GLU A 121 -16.70 1.82 20.23
N LEU A 122 -15.84 1.98 19.22
CA LEU A 122 -16.18 2.57 17.92
C LEU A 122 -16.83 1.57 16.95
N GLY A 123 -17.00 0.32 17.34
CA GLY A 123 -17.61 -0.73 16.51
C GLY A 123 -16.74 -1.20 15.34
N LEU A 124 -15.45 -0.85 15.28
CA LEU A 124 -14.51 -1.30 14.25
C LEU A 124 -14.07 -2.75 14.45
N ILE A 125 -14.04 -3.21 15.70
CA ILE A 125 -13.72 -4.58 16.07
C ILE A 125 -14.80 -5.13 17.01
N ILE A 126 -15.14 -6.40 16.85
CA ILE A 126 -16.00 -7.17 17.74
C ILE A 126 -15.11 -8.20 18.44
N LYS A 127 -15.23 -8.31 19.76
CA LYS A 127 -14.63 -9.41 20.52
C LYS A 127 -15.67 -10.50 20.74
N SER A 128 -15.37 -11.71 20.30
CA SER A 128 -16.25 -12.87 20.46
C SER A 128 -15.60 -13.95 21.32
N GLY A 129 -16.40 -14.76 22.01
CA GLY A 129 -15.95 -15.88 22.83
C GLY A 129 -15.51 -15.50 24.25
N SER A 130 -14.94 -16.48 24.95
CA SER A 130 -14.49 -16.33 26.35
C SER A 130 -13.17 -15.53 26.44
N LYS A 131 -12.77 -15.08 27.63
CA LYS A 131 -11.45 -14.44 27.82
C LYS A 131 -10.26 -15.34 27.42
N LYS A 132 -10.41 -16.67 27.52
CA LYS A 132 -9.37 -17.64 27.16
C LYS A 132 -9.34 -17.91 25.65
N ASP A 133 -10.51 -17.89 25.01
CA ASP A 133 -10.68 -18.22 23.59
C ASP A 133 -11.06 -17.00 22.73
N GLN A 134 -10.80 -15.80 23.23
CA GLN A 134 -11.23 -14.55 22.60
C GLN A 134 -10.79 -14.48 21.13
N GLU A 135 -11.75 -14.19 20.27
CA GLU A 135 -11.55 -13.89 18.86
C GLU A 135 -11.72 -12.40 18.63
N TYR A 136 -10.95 -11.87 17.68
CA TYR A 136 -10.99 -10.47 17.28
C TYR A 136 -11.46 -10.42 15.84
N ILE A 137 -12.62 -9.82 15.64
CA ILE A 137 -13.33 -9.78 14.37
C ILE A 137 -13.37 -8.33 13.92
N VAL A 138 -12.83 -8.01 12.74
CA VAL A 138 -13.03 -6.69 12.13
C VAL A 138 -14.46 -6.61 11.63
N ASN A 139 -15.16 -5.53 11.96
CA ASN A 139 -16.55 -5.38 11.59
C ASN A 139 -16.71 -5.23 10.06
N PRO A 140 -17.37 -6.20 9.38
CA PRO A 140 -17.52 -6.21 7.92
C PRO A 140 -18.40 -5.07 7.38
N MET A 141 -19.13 -4.37 8.26
CA MET A 141 -19.84 -3.13 7.91
C MET A 141 -18.90 -2.03 7.41
N PHE A 142 -17.70 -1.94 7.99
CA PHE A 142 -16.71 -0.92 7.66
C PHE A 142 -15.59 -1.47 6.81
N VAL A 143 -15.11 -2.68 7.10
CA VAL A 143 -13.92 -3.24 6.45
C VAL A 143 -14.08 -4.73 6.17
N ARG A 144 -13.88 -5.15 4.91
CA ARG A 144 -13.95 -6.57 4.51
C ARG A 144 -12.88 -6.94 3.51
N ILE A 145 -12.65 -8.23 3.30
CA ILE A 145 -11.73 -8.72 2.26
C ILE A 145 -12.47 -9.04 0.96
N GLY A 146 -11.82 -8.80 -0.18
CA GLY A 146 -12.32 -9.23 -1.49
C GLY A 146 -13.28 -8.23 -2.14
N ASN A 147 -14.52 -8.62 -2.47
CA ASN A 147 -15.41 -7.79 -3.30
C ASN A 147 -16.50 -7.03 -2.49
N THR A 148 -17.14 -6.06 -3.13
CA THR A 148 -18.20 -5.25 -2.50
C THR A 148 -19.52 -6.00 -2.34
N LYS A 149 -19.66 -7.24 -2.84
CA LYS A 149 -20.92 -8.02 -2.91
C LYS A 149 -22.12 -7.18 -3.38
N GLY A 150 -21.93 -6.31 -4.38
CA GLY A 150 -22.99 -5.44 -4.91
C GLY A 150 -23.27 -4.18 -4.09
N ASN A 151 -22.58 -3.96 -2.97
CA ASN A 151 -22.64 -2.69 -2.24
C ASN A 151 -22.04 -1.57 -3.12
N LYS A 152 -22.82 -0.51 -3.30
CA LYS A 152 -22.47 0.68 -4.10
C LYS A 152 -21.90 1.82 -3.27
N ALA A 153 -21.77 1.65 -1.94
CA ALA A 153 -21.16 2.63 -1.06
C ALA A 153 -19.73 2.93 -1.51
N PRO A 154 -19.27 4.19 -1.42
CA PRO A 154 -17.91 4.52 -1.74
C PRO A 154 -16.91 3.76 -0.87
N PHE A 155 -15.80 3.36 -1.47
CA PHE A 155 -14.79 2.55 -0.82
C PHE A 155 -13.39 2.84 -1.33
N THR A 156 -12.41 2.45 -0.51
CA THR A 156 -11.00 2.34 -0.87
C THR A 156 -10.54 0.89 -0.72
N ARG A 157 -9.76 0.39 -1.68
CA ARG A 157 -9.07 -0.90 -1.63
C ARG A 157 -7.69 -0.69 -1.04
N LEU A 158 -7.33 -1.45 -0.02
CA LEU A 158 -5.96 -1.55 0.52
C LEU A 158 -5.37 -2.90 0.10
N TYR A 159 -4.34 -2.90 -0.75
CA TYR A 159 -3.69 -4.13 -1.20
C TYR A 159 -2.72 -4.65 -0.15
N LYS A 160 -2.95 -5.87 0.30
CA LYS A 160 -2.25 -6.45 1.45
C LYS A 160 -0.78 -6.67 1.19
N LYS A 161 -0.40 -7.07 -0.03
CA LYS A 161 1.01 -7.33 -0.36
C LYS A 161 1.86 -6.07 -0.25
N THR A 162 1.44 -4.99 -0.91
CA THR A 162 2.10 -3.68 -0.82
C THR A 162 1.95 -3.11 0.59
N GLY A 163 0.78 -3.28 1.20
CA GLY A 163 0.49 -2.80 2.53
C GLY A 163 1.38 -3.40 3.63
N ARG A 164 1.70 -4.69 3.52
CA ARG A 164 2.67 -5.37 4.40
C ARG A 164 4.10 -4.92 4.14
N TYR A 165 4.47 -4.76 2.86
CA TYR A 165 5.81 -4.30 2.49
C TYR A 165 6.13 -2.91 3.08
N ILE A 166 5.14 -2.02 3.13
CA ILE A 166 5.36 -0.67 3.66
C ILE A 166 5.25 -0.59 5.19
N GLN A 167 4.67 -1.62 5.84
CA GLN A 167 4.51 -1.64 7.29
C GLN A 167 5.86 -1.59 8.03
N ASP A 168 6.93 -2.07 7.39
CA ASP A 168 8.29 -2.04 7.92
C ASP A 168 9.05 -0.74 7.57
N LYS A 169 8.47 0.12 6.72
CA LYS A 169 9.05 1.40 6.28
C LYS A 169 8.48 2.61 7.00
N LEU A 170 7.29 2.46 7.57
CA LEU A 170 6.55 3.53 8.23
C LEU A 170 6.26 3.16 9.68
N ASP A 171 6.30 4.16 10.55
CA ASP A 171 5.85 3.98 11.92
C ASP A 171 4.31 3.84 12.01
N THR A 172 3.82 3.51 13.19
CA THR A 172 2.37 3.29 13.39
C THR A 172 1.56 4.57 13.16
N LYS A 173 2.08 5.76 13.46
CA LYS A 173 1.33 7.00 13.23
C LYS A 173 1.31 7.35 11.74
N GLU A 174 2.42 7.17 11.05
CA GLU A 174 2.54 7.35 9.59
C GLU A 174 1.57 6.44 8.83
N LEU A 175 1.43 5.18 9.26
CA LEU A 175 0.43 4.25 8.70
C LEU A 175 -1.01 4.73 8.93
N GLY A 176 -1.29 5.31 10.10
CA GLY A 176 -2.62 5.86 10.40
C GLY A 176 -2.93 7.12 9.59
N PHE A 177 -1.95 8.01 9.46
CA PHE A 177 -2.06 9.19 8.61
C PHE A 177 -2.32 8.79 7.15
N LEU A 178 -1.57 7.81 6.63
CA LEU A 178 -1.78 7.24 5.29
C LEU A 178 -3.21 6.70 5.11
N LEU A 179 -3.69 5.90 6.07
CA LEU A 179 -5.01 5.28 5.96
C LEU A 179 -6.12 6.35 5.95
N LYS A 180 -6.04 7.36 6.82
CA LYS A 180 -6.95 8.53 6.79
C LYS A 180 -6.87 9.28 5.46
N LEU A 181 -5.65 9.56 4.99
CA LEU A 181 -5.42 10.30 3.74
C LEU A 181 -6.01 9.57 2.53
N SER A 182 -6.03 8.23 2.56
CA SER A 182 -6.57 7.42 1.47
C SER A 182 -8.07 7.63 1.20
N LEU A 183 -8.82 8.10 2.21
CA LEU A 183 -10.25 8.43 2.05
C LEU A 183 -10.49 9.63 1.13
N PHE A 184 -9.47 10.48 0.92
CA PHE A 184 -9.52 11.67 0.09
C PHE A 184 -9.02 11.44 -1.35
N ILE A 185 -8.78 10.20 -1.74
CA ILE A 185 -8.41 9.90 -3.13
C ILE A 185 -9.66 10.01 -4.01
N ASP A 186 -9.59 10.87 -5.03
CA ASP A 186 -10.60 10.94 -6.08
C ASP A 186 -10.56 9.70 -6.99
N PHE A 187 -11.74 9.21 -7.39
CA PHE A 187 -11.86 8.00 -8.20
C PHE A 187 -11.29 8.18 -9.61
N ASN A 188 -11.51 9.31 -10.26
CA ASN A 188 -11.19 9.48 -11.68
C ASN A 188 -9.72 9.87 -11.90
N THR A 189 -9.22 10.79 -11.09
CA THR A 189 -7.91 11.43 -11.24
C THR A 189 -6.84 10.84 -10.34
N LEU A 190 -7.24 10.11 -9.29
CA LEU A 190 -6.37 9.54 -8.24
C LEU A 190 -5.61 10.58 -7.42
N ILE A 191 -5.96 11.87 -7.54
CA ILE A 191 -5.38 12.92 -6.70
C ILE A 191 -6.01 12.86 -5.32
N ILE A 192 -5.28 13.38 -4.34
CA ILE A 192 -5.83 13.69 -3.02
C ILE A 192 -6.61 15.02 -3.12
N ALA A 193 -7.93 14.97 -2.96
CA ALA A 193 -8.87 16.07 -3.22
C ALA A 193 -9.74 16.43 -2.00
N GLN A 194 -10.23 17.67 -1.97
CA GLN A 194 -11.13 18.16 -0.90
C GLN A 194 -12.45 17.38 -0.90
N ASP A 195 -13.05 17.21 -2.09
CA ASP A 195 -14.17 16.30 -2.32
C ASP A 195 -13.72 15.14 -3.22
N PRO A 196 -13.47 13.95 -2.64
CA PRO A 196 -13.03 12.78 -3.40
C PRO A 196 -14.17 12.08 -4.17
N TYR A 197 -15.36 12.69 -4.22
CA TYR A 197 -16.53 12.21 -4.97
C TYR A 197 -16.96 13.16 -6.09
N GLU A 198 -16.27 14.30 -6.26
CA GLU A 198 -16.55 15.25 -7.34
C GLU A 198 -16.32 14.58 -8.71
N LYS A 199 -17.37 14.62 -9.55
CA LYS A 199 -17.36 13.98 -10.87
C LYS A 199 -16.88 14.92 -11.95
N ASN A 200 -16.98 16.23 -11.73
CA ASN A 200 -16.53 17.25 -12.66
C ASN A 200 -15.05 17.60 -12.41
N PRO A 201 -14.13 17.23 -13.31
CA PRO A 201 -12.70 17.51 -13.14
C PRO A 201 -12.38 18.99 -12.96
N ASP A 202 -13.17 19.90 -13.54
CA ASP A 202 -12.94 21.35 -13.45
C ASP A 202 -13.26 21.92 -12.06
N LYS A 203 -14.08 21.20 -11.27
CA LYS A 203 -14.42 21.56 -9.89
C LYS A 203 -13.56 20.84 -8.87
N LEU A 204 -12.71 19.92 -9.31
CA LEU A 204 -11.90 19.10 -8.43
C LEU A 204 -10.77 19.96 -7.82
N VAL A 205 -10.80 20.11 -6.49
CA VAL A 205 -9.82 20.91 -5.75
C VAL A 205 -8.81 19.98 -5.07
N PRO A 206 -7.52 19.99 -5.46
CA PRO A 206 -6.49 19.22 -4.77
C PRO A 206 -6.29 19.70 -3.33
N LEU A 207 -6.18 18.78 -2.37
CA LEU A 207 -5.82 19.12 -1.00
C LEU A 207 -4.36 19.57 -0.94
N ARG A 208 -4.13 20.78 -0.44
CA ARG A 208 -2.79 21.28 -0.12
C ARG A 208 -2.41 20.90 1.30
N VAL A 209 -1.13 21.04 1.65
CA VAL A 209 -0.62 20.70 3.00
C VAL A 209 -1.43 21.33 4.13
N LYS A 210 -1.82 22.60 3.98
CA LYS A 210 -2.65 23.31 4.96
C LYS A 210 -4.02 22.65 5.13
N ASP A 211 -4.64 22.30 4.02
CA ASP A 211 -5.95 21.65 4.02
C ASP A 211 -5.85 20.24 4.61
N ILE A 212 -4.81 19.48 4.26
CA ILE A 212 -4.54 18.16 4.86
C ILE A 212 -4.35 18.31 6.37
N ALA A 213 -3.56 19.29 6.82
CA ALA A 213 -3.34 19.53 8.24
C ALA A 213 -4.66 19.81 8.97
N GLN A 214 -5.52 20.66 8.39
CA GLN A 214 -6.84 20.95 8.93
C GLN A 214 -7.73 19.71 8.99
N GLN A 215 -7.83 18.94 7.90
CA GLN A 215 -8.62 17.71 7.86
C GLN A 215 -8.12 16.68 8.88
N MET A 216 -6.81 16.56 9.05
CA MET A 216 -6.18 15.59 9.94
C MET A 216 -6.16 16.00 11.42
N GLY A 217 -6.49 17.26 11.73
CA GLY A 217 -6.38 17.82 13.08
C GLY A 217 -4.92 17.98 13.53
N ASP A 218 -4.01 18.21 12.59
CA ASP A 218 -2.56 18.30 12.81
C ASP A 218 -2.04 19.73 12.58
N SER A 219 -0.80 19.99 13.04
CA SER A 219 -0.05 21.16 12.57
C SER A 219 0.48 20.93 11.15
N GLU A 220 0.64 22.00 10.37
CA GLU A 220 1.29 21.90 9.05
C GLU A 220 2.69 21.27 9.12
N GLN A 221 3.43 21.49 10.20
CA GLN A 221 4.76 20.91 10.38
C GLN A 221 4.69 19.39 10.54
N THR A 222 3.76 18.91 11.36
CA THR A 222 3.48 17.48 11.53
C THR A 222 3.05 16.85 10.22
N THR A 223 2.11 17.49 9.51
CA THR A 223 1.63 17.01 8.20
C THR A 223 2.75 16.96 7.16
N LYS A 224 3.64 17.97 7.11
CA LYS A 224 4.83 17.94 6.23
C LYS A 224 5.75 16.77 6.57
N ALA A 225 5.95 16.47 7.85
CA ALA A 225 6.76 15.33 8.28
C ALA A 225 6.16 14.00 7.81
N TYR A 226 4.85 13.81 7.96
CA TYR A 226 4.16 12.62 7.47
C TYR A 226 4.23 12.50 5.94
N ILE A 227 3.93 13.57 5.20
CA ILE A 227 4.04 13.57 3.73
C ILE A 227 5.46 13.20 3.28
N LYS A 228 6.48 13.76 3.94
CA LYS A 228 7.89 13.42 3.65
C LYS A 228 8.20 11.96 3.96
N ALA A 229 7.70 11.40 5.06
CA ALA A 229 7.86 9.98 5.38
C ALA A 229 7.23 9.07 4.31
N LEU A 230 6.00 9.38 3.87
CA LEU A 230 5.34 8.65 2.78
C LEU A 230 6.10 8.78 1.45
N GLY A 231 6.62 9.97 1.14
CA GLY A 231 7.45 10.21 -0.04
C GLY A 231 8.75 9.40 -0.01
N ASN A 232 9.46 9.42 1.11
CA ASN A 232 10.70 8.65 1.33
C ASN A 232 10.47 7.14 1.23
N ALA A 233 9.31 6.67 1.68
CA ALA A 233 8.92 5.26 1.55
C ALA A 233 8.49 4.89 0.12
N GLY A 234 8.41 5.87 -0.80
CA GLY A 234 8.00 5.69 -2.19
C GLY A 234 6.49 5.50 -2.38
N ILE A 235 5.70 5.86 -1.38
CA ILE A 235 4.25 5.61 -1.31
C ILE A 235 3.45 6.81 -1.80
N LEU A 236 3.99 8.01 -1.61
CA LEU A 236 3.37 9.26 -2.02
C LEU A 236 4.24 9.94 -3.08
N TYR A 237 3.61 10.42 -4.13
CA TYR A 237 4.26 11.21 -5.17
C TYR A 237 3.75 12.64 -5.11
N GLU A 238 4.68 13.58 -5.26
CA GLU A 238 4.40 15.00 -5.23
C GLU A 238 4.61 15.58 -6.63
N ASP A 239 3.53 15.97 -7.28
CA ASP A 239 3.54 16.56 -8.62
C ASP A 239 3.50 18.09 -8.54
N GLY A 240 4.34 18.76 -9.32
CA GLY A 240 4.52 20.21 -9.33
C GLY A 240 5.92 20.63 -9.78
N PRO A 241 6.14 21.93 -10.06
CA PRO A 241 7.45 22.41 -10.52
C PRO A 241 8.58 22.02 -9.56
N ALA A 242 9.73 21.65 -10.12
CA ALA A 242 10.91 21.34 -9.30
C ALA A 242 11.28 22.53 -8.40
N GLY A 243 11.58 22.26 -7.13
CA GLY A 243 11.85 23.30 -6.13
C GLY A 243 10.62 24.06 -5.61
N SER A 244 9.40 23.78 -6.11
CA SER A 244 8.19 24.38 -5.56
C SER A 244 7.93 23.90 -4.12
N PRO A 245 7.45 24.81 -3.22
CA PRO A 245 7.05 24.42 -1.88
C PRO A 245 5.98 23.32 -1.90
N LEU A 246 6.00 22.43 -0.91
CA LEU A 246 4.97 21.38 -0.74
C LEU A 246 3.54 21.93 -0.76
N THR A 247 3.35 23.18 -0.34
CA THR A 247 2.05 23.87 -0.32
C THR A 247 1.43 24.07 -1.70
N LYS A 248 2.21 23.96 -2.78
CA LYS A 248 1.73 24.10 -4.18
C LYS A 248 1.61 22.77 -4.92
N LYS A 249 1.99 21.65 -4.30
CA LYS A 249 2.06 20.34 -4.96
C LYS A 249 0.74 19.61 -4.93
N ILE A 250 0.52 18.78 -5.95
CA ILE A 250 -0.58 17.80 -6.03
C ILE A 250 -0.02 16.47 -5.53
N PHE A 251 -0.80 15.77 -4.72
CA PHE A 251 -0.36 14.52 -4.11
C PHE A 251 -1.11 13.33 -4.70
N TYR A 252 -0.36 12.26 -4.95
CA TYR A 252 -0.87 10.97 -5.36
C TYR A 252 -0.40 9.91 -4.37
N ILE A 253 -1.24 8.92 -4.09
CA ILE A 253 -0.83 7.74 -3.34
C ILE A 253 -0.68 6.58 -4.31
N HIS A 254 0.31 5.72 -4.06
CA HIS A 254 0.62 4.57 -4.88
C HIS A 254 -0.65 3.71 -5.15
N PRO A 255 -1.13 3.58 -6.41
CA PRO A 255 -2.42 2.94 -6.69
C PRO A 255 -2.48 1.44 -6.37
N GLN A 256 -1.34 0.74 -6.35
CA GLN A 256 -1.26 -0.65 -5.86
C GLN A 256 -1.03 -0.77 -4.34
N LEU A 257 -1.07 0.33 -3.60
CA LEU A 257 -1.21 0.32 -2.15
C LEU A 257 -2.66 0.60 -1.80
N VAL A 258 -3.20 1.72 -2.29
CA VAL A 258 -4.60 2.11 -2.12
C VAL A 258 -5.24 2.51 -3.44
N SER A 259 -6.49 2.11 -3.68
CA SER A 259 -7.23 2.42 -4.91
C SER A 259 -8.72 2.57 -4.66
N ARG A 260 -9.36 3.54 -5.30
CA ARG A 260 -10.83 3.69 -5.32
C ARG A 260 -11.53 2.73 -6.29
N GLY A 261 -10.76 1.89 -6.99
CA GLY A 261 -11.25 0.88 -7.93
C GLY A 261 -11.10 1.26 -9.41
N ASN A 262 -10.66 2.48 -9.71
CA ASN A 262 -10.24 2.88 -11.05
C ASN A 262 -8.80 2.42 -11.29
N GLU A 263 -8.65 1.26 -11.93
CA GLU A 263 -7.35 0.57 -12.12
C GLU A 263 -6.93 0.47 -13.59
N GLU A 264 -7.60 1.21 -14.47
CA GLU A 264 -7.49 1.08 -15.92
C GLU A 264 -7.41 2.47 -16.57
N GLY A 265 -7.03 2.53 -17.84
CA GLY A 265 -6.93 3.78 -18.61
C GLY A 265 -5.63 4.57 -18.41
N ASP A 266 -5.54 5.68 -19.14
CA ASP A 266 -4.31 6.47 -19.27
C ASP A 266 -3.94 7.21 -17.98
N VAL A 267 -4.93 7.68 -17.21
CA VAL A 267 -4.68 8.34 -15.91
C VAL A 267 -4.02 7.36 -14.94
N TYR A 268 -4.57 6.15 -14.79
CA TYR A 268 -3.98 5.13 -13.94
C TYR A 268 -2.57 4.76 -14.39
N ALA A 269 -2.37 4.53 -15.69
CA ALA A 269 -1.05 4.22 -16.25
C ALA A 269 -0.02 5.33 -16.00
N LYS A 270 -0.43 6.60 -16.16
CA LYS A 270 0.39 7.77 -15.89
C LYS A 270 0.79 7.85 -14.42
N VAL A 271 -0.18 7.79 -13.50
CA VAL A 271 0.05 7.87 -12.05
C VAL A 271 0.98 6.75 -11.59
N MET A 272 0.76 5.54 -12.09
CA MET A 272 1.64 4.42 -11.79
C MET A 272 3.07 4.60 -12.31
N GLY A 273 3.25 5.30 -13.43
CA GLY A 273 4.57 5.69 -13.94
C GLY A 273 5.38 6.50 -12.93
N TYR A 274 4.73 7.34 -12.11
CA TYR A 274 5.39 8.09 -11.04
C TYR A 274 6.05 7.20 -9.98
N PHE A 275 5.53 5.98 -9.79
CA PHE A 275 5.94 5.07 -8.73
C PHE A 275 6.88 3.94 -9.19
N ALA A 276 7.43 4.01 -10.40
CA ALA A 276 8.30 2.97 -10.96
C ALA A 276 9.49 2.58 -10.06
N ASN A 277 9.95 3.49 -9.19
CA ASN A 277 11.03 3.22 -8.23
C ASN A 277 10.61 2.27 -7.11
N LEU A 278 9.41 2.43 -6.53
CA LEU A 278 8.94 1.55 -5.47
C LEU A 278 8.79 0.11 -5.98
N HIS A 279 8.29 -0.06 -7.21
CA HIS A 279 8.21 -1.38 -7.84
C HIS A 279 9.56 -2.05 -8.03
N ARG A 280 10.57 -1.29 -8.44
CA ARG A 280 11.94 -1.81 -8.57
C ARG A 280 12.49 -2.26 -7.22
N GLN A 281 12.27 -1.48 -6.16
CA GLN A 281 12.69 -1.83 -4.80
C GLN A 281 11.97 -3.08 -4.29
N MET A 282 10.63 -3.13 -4.38
CA MET A 282 9.85 -4.30 -3.96
C MET A 282 10.30 -5.59 -4.65
N LYS A 283 10.60 -5.52 -5.95
CA LYS A 283 11.11 -6.65 -6.71
C LYS A 283 12.48 -7.10 -6.18
N TYR A 284 13.40 -6.16 -6.04
CA TYR A 284 14.75 -6.43 -5.51
C TYR A 284 14.71 -7.05 -4.10
N ASP A 285 13.93 -6.48 -3.19
CA ASP A 285 13.80 -6.97 -1.82
C ASP A 285 13.20 -8.38 -1.79
N SER A 286 12.18 -8.64 -2.62
CA SER A 286 11.60 -9.99 -2.71
C SER A 286 12.60 -11.03 -3.22
N GLU A 287 13.45 -10.69 -4.19
CA GLU A 287 14.49 -11.57 -4.71
C GLU A 287 15.58 -11.83 -3.66
N ARG A 288 15.95 -10.79 -2.90
CA ARG A 288 16.90 -10.89 -1.78
C ARG A 288 16.38 -11.81 -0.67
N ASP A 289 15.12 -11.66 -0.28
CA ASP A 289 14.48 -12.50 0.75
C ASP A 289 14.41 -13.97 0.33
N ILE A 290 14.07 -14.24 -0.94
CA ILE A 290 14.08 -15.60 -1.50
C ILE A 290 15.50 -16.18 -1.40
N LYS A 291 16.52 -15.42 -1.80
CA LYS A 291 17.92 -15.85 -1.73
C LYS A 291 18.37 -16.13 -0.29
N ALA A 292 17.98 -15.28 0.66
CA ALA A 292 18.29 -15.49 2.08
C ALA A 292 17.64 -16.77 2.63
N LYS A 293 16.36 -17.01 2.30
CA LYS A 293 15.65 -18.25 2.69
C LYS A 293 16.26 -19.50 2.05
N MET A 294 16.68 -19.43 0.80
CA MET A 294 17.39 -20.53 0.13
C MET A 294 18.72 -20.85 0.82
N ASN A 295 19.51 -19.84 1.18
CA ASN A 295 20.77 -20.05 1.90
C ASN A 295 20.55 -20.72 3.26
N LEU A 296 19.57 -20.26 4.05
CA LEU A 296 19.19 -20.89 5.31
C LEU A 296 18.75 -22.36 5.15
N LEU A 297 18.06 -22.68 4.05
CA LEU A 297 17.64 -24.05 3.74
C LEU A 297 18.85 -24.94 3.41
N ILE A 298 19.79 -24.43 2.62
CA ILE A 298 21.04 -25.12 2.26
C ILE A 298 21.85 -25.43 3.54
N GLU A 299 22.05 -24.43 4.41
CA GLU A 299 22.75 -24.60 5.68
C GLU A 299 22.10 -25.69 6.55
N ARG A 300 20.77 -25.70 6.65
CA ARG A 300 20.02 -26.73 7.39
C ARG A 300 20.18 -28.12 6.80
N CYS A 301 20.16 -28.23 5.47
CA CYS A 301 20.41 -29.50 4.77
C CYS A 301 21.82 -30.02 5.02
N ASP A 302 22.82 -29.14 5.01
CA ASP A 302 24.22 -29.51 5.25
C ASP A 302 24.45 -29.95 6.70
N ILE A 303 23.81 -29.28 7.67
CA ILE A 303 23.80 -29.70 9.07
C ILE A 303 23.14 -31.07 9.22
N ALA A 304 21.99 -31.30 8.59
CA ALA A 304 21.28 -32.57 8.63
C ALA A 304 22.11 -33.72 8.03
N LYS A 305 22.78 -33.48 6.90
CA LYS A 305 23.70 -34.46 6.28
C LYS A 305 24.87 -34.82 7.20
N LYS A 306 25.50 -33.83 7.83
CA LYS A 306 26.59 -34.04 8.80
C LYS A 306 26.14 -34.77 10.07
N ALA A 307 24.91 -34.54 10.52
CA ALA A 307 24.32 -35.24 11.67
C ALA A 307 23.98 -36.70 11.32
N HIS A 308 23.53 -36.96 10.07
CA HIS A 308 23.24 -38.30 9.60
C HIS A 308 24.51 -39.13 9.40
N SER A 309 25.56 -38.56 8.79
CA SER A 309 26.83 -39.25 8.59
C SER A 309 27.50 -39.68 9.90
N LYS A 310 27.39 -38.88 10.97
CA LYS A 310 27.88 -39.20 12.33
C LYS A 310 27.07 -40.28 13.04
N LYS A 311 25.82 -40.55 12.63
CA LYS A 311 24.98 -41.62 13.18
C LYS A 311 25.21 -42.97 12.52
N VAL A 312 25.72 -42.99 11.29
CA VAL A 312 26.03 -44.23 10.54
C VAL A 312 27.43 -44.77 10.86
N THR A 313 28.30 -43.95 11.47
CA THR A 313 29.66 -44.33 11.89
C THR A 313 29.78 -44.72 13.37
N LYS A 314 28.66 -44.84 14.09
CA LYS A 314 28.56 -45.45 15.42
C LYS A 314 27.72 -46.71 15.33
#